data_AF-A0A5R9IZ36-F1
#
_entry.id   AF-A0A5R9IZ36-F1
#
_cell.length_a   1.000
_cell.length_b   1.000
_cell.length_c   1.000
_cell.angle_alpha   90.00
_cell.angle_beta   90.00
_cell.angle_gamma   90.00
#
_symmetry.space_group_name_H-M   'P 1'
#
loop_
_entity.id
_entity.type
_entity.pdbx_description
1 polymer ?
#
loop_
_entity_poly.entity_id
_entity_poly.type
_entity_poly.pdbx_seq_one_letter_code
_entity_poly.pdbx_strand_id
1 'polypeptide(L)'
;MLQLFIHATNSTFFSRDDGAQYERPEDALASGVRGAVALLADEVNQGEQTAAVEISIRLEDGTQMLRSVVSVSVARLLPNVIGAEH
;
A
#
# COMPACT_ATOMS: atom_id res chain seq x y z
N MET A 1 27.53 1.62 -3.53
CA MET A 1 26.20 1.00 -3.77
C MET A 1 25.18 2.04 -3.34
N LEU A 2 24.15 2.31 -4.14
CA LEU A 2 23.10 3.27 -3.79
C LEU A 2 22.24 2.62 -2.70
N GLN A 3 22.23 3.14 -1.48
CA GLN A 3 21.38 2.58 -0.42
C GLN A 3 19.99 3.20 -0.50
N LEU A 4 19.00 2.36 -0.76
CA LEU A 4 17.60 2.74 -0.87
C LEU A 4 16.88 2.52 0.46
N PHE A 5 15.82 3.25 0.72
CA PHE A 5 14.89 2.97 1.80
C PHE A 5 13.47 3.00 1.26
N ILE A 6 12.71 1.96 1.55
CA ILE A 6 11.30 1.85 1.17
C ILE A 6 10.49 2.20 2.40
N HIS A 7 9.75 3.30 2.35
CA HIS A 7 8.82 3.69 3.40
C HIS A 7 7.40 3.43 2.93
N ALA A 8 6.60 2.76 3.75
CA ALA A 8 5.17 2.59 3.52
C ALA A 8 4.42 3.19 4.72
N THR A 9 3.47 4.10 4.47
CA THR A 9 2.76 4.81 5.54
C THR A 9 1.29 5.04 5.21
N ASN A 10 0.44 4.93 6.22
CA ASN A 10 -0.93 5.45 6.21
C ASN A 10 -1.23 6.12 7.56
N SER A 11 -2.51 6.31 7.90
CA SER A 11 -2.93 6.93 9.17
C SER A 11 -2.65 6.10 10.42
N THR A 12 -2.46 4.79 10.30
CA THR A 12 -2.34 3.83 11.42
C THR A 12 -1.07 3.00 11.38
N PHE A 13 -0.36 2.97 10.26
CA PHE A 13 0.75 2.09 9.95
C PHE A 13 1.93 2.88 9.39
N PHE A 14 3.13 2.48 9.82
CA PHE A 14 4.39 2.89 9.25
C PHE A 14 5.32 1.68 9.16
N SER A 15 5.94 1.48 8.01
CA SER A 15 6.98 0.48 7.80
C SER A 15 8.14 1.06 7.01
N ARG A 16 9.33 0.51 7.30
CA ARG A 16 10.59 0.84 6.65
C ARG A 16 11.35 -0.44 6.32
N ASP A 17 11.80 -0.56 5.08
CA ASP A 17 12.70 -1.60 4.59
C ASP A 17 13.97 -0.95 4.05
N ASP A 18 15.12 -1.61 4.21
CA ASP A 18 16.43 -1.10 3.78
C ASP A 18 16.70 -1.29 2.29
N GLY A 19 15.77 -1.92 1.56
CA GLY A 19 15.80 -2.05 0.11
C GLY A 19 17.09 -2.63 -0.46
N ALA A 20 17.93 -3.29 0.35
CA ALA A 20 19.29 -3.67 -0.02
C ALA A 20 19.33 -4.67 -1.18
N GLN A 21 18.22 -5.39 -1.38
CA GLN A 21 17.99 -6.34 -2.47
C GLN A 21 17.63 -5.69 -3.82
N TYR A 22 17.35 -4.38 -3.86
CA TYR A 22 16.94 -3.69 -5.09
C TYR A 22 18.07 -2.81 -5.63
N GLU A 23 18.46 -3.06 -6.88
CA GLU A 23 19.44 -2.23 -7.57
C GLU A 23 18.82 -0.96 -8.17
N ARG A 24 17.51 -0.99 -8.44
CA ARG A 24 16.77 0.09 -9.10
C ARG A 24 15.61 0.57 -8.22
N PRO A 25 15.41 1.88 -8.06
CA PRO A 25 14.34 2.43 -7.25
C PRO A 25 12.94 2.07 -7.78
N GLU A 26 12.79 1.80 -9.08
CA GLU A 26 11.52 1.36 -9.68
C GLU A 26 11.12 -0.05 -9.23
N ASP A 27 12.09 -0.96 -9.08
CA ASP A 27 11.84 -2.32 -8.59
C ASP A 27 11.45 -2.30 -7.10
N ALA A 28 12.12 -1.46 -6.32
CA ALA A 28 11.80 -1.18 -4.92
C ALA A 28 10.37 -0.60 -4.79
N LEU A 29 10.01 0.37 -5.62
CA LEU A 29 8.68 0.97 -5.65
C LEU A 29 7.60 -0.05 -6.03
N ALA A 30 7.84 -0.85 -7.09
CA ALA A 30 6.90 -1.89 -7.51
C ALA A 30 6.68 -2.93 -6.42
N SER A 31 7.72 -3.29 -5.68
CA SER A 31 7.60 -4.19 -4.53
C SER A 31 6.80 -3.56 -3.38
N GLY A 32 7.10 -2.31 -3.03
CA GLY A 32 6.34 -1.56 -2.01
C GLY A 32 4.87 -1.40 -2.36
N VAL A 33 4.53 -1.15 -3.64
CA VAL A 33 3.14 -1.10 -4.13
C VAL A 33 2.44 -2.45 -3.95
N ARG A 34 3.10 -3.58 -4.27
CA ARG A 34 2.52 -4.91 -4.03
C ARG A 34 2.25 -5.16 -2.54
N GLY A 35 3.19 -4.79 -1.67
CA GLY A 35 3.00 -4.86 -0.21
C GLY A 35 1.85 -3.98 0.27
N ALA A 36 1.74 -2.76 -0.26
CA ALA A 36 0.66 -1.85 0.08
C ALA A 36 -0.72 -2.38 -0.33
N VAL A 37 -0.84 -3.04 -1.49
CA VAL A 37 -2.10 -3.70 -1.89
C VAL A 37 -2.51 -4.79 -0.90
N ALA A 38 -1.56 -5.60 -0.44
CA ALA A 38 -1.83 -6.64 0.57
C ALA A 38 -2.29 -6.03 1.91
N LEU A 39 -1.67 -4.92 2.32
CA LEU A 39 -2.04 -4.21 3.55
C LEU A 39 -3.44 -3.60 3.44
N LEU A 40 -3.75 -2.92 2.33
CA LEU A 40 -5.06 -2.34 2.09
C LEU A 40 -6.17 -3.39 2.00
N ALA A 41 -5.87 -4.57 1.45
CA ALA A 41 -6.82 -5.68 1.42
C ALA A 41 -7.16 -6.17 2.85
N ASP A 42 -6.17 -6.18 3.74
CA ASP A 42 -6.39 -6.52 5.15
C ASP A 42 -7.25 -5.45 5.86
N GLU A 43 -6.98 -4.16 5.65
CA GLU A 43 -7.80 -3.06 6.22
C GLU A 43 -9.26 -3.12 5.74
N VAL A 44 -9.48 -3.40 4.46
CA VAL A 44 -10.83 -3.62 3.92
C VAL A 44 -11.52 -4.82 4.58
N ASN A 45 -10.81 -5.93 4.78
CA ASN A 45 -11.36 -7.11 5.45
C ASN A 45 -11.69 -6.85 6.93
N GLN A 46 -10.97 -5.92 7.57
CA GLN A 46 -11.27 -5.45 8.93
C GLN A 46 -12.45 -4.47 8.99
N GLY A 47 -12.98 -4.04 7.84
CA GLY A 47 -14.21 -3.25 7.73
C GLY A 47 -14.01 -1.79 7.31
N GLU A 48 -12.77 -1.38 7.03
CA GLU A 48 -12.51 -0.04 6.49
C GLU A 48 -13.07 0.08 5.06
N GLN A 49 -13.87 1.13 4.83
CA GLN A 49 -14.49 1.34 3.51
C GLN A 49 -13.55 2.04 2.53
N THR A 50 -12.59 2.80 3.04
CA THR A 50 -11.63 3.54 2.25
C THR A 50 -10.30 3.54 2.99
N ALA A 51 -9.26 3.14 2.28
CA ALA A 51 -7.93 3.02 2.83
C ALA A 51 -6.90 3.44 1.77
N ALA A 52 -5.83 4.09 2.21
CA ALA A 52 -4.76 4.53 1.31
C ALA A 52 -3.40 4.39 1.99
N VAL A 53 -2.41 3.90 1.23
CA VAL A 53 -1.02 3.77 1.67
C VAL A 53 -0.13 4.54 0.71
N GLU A 54 0.69 5.42 1.25
CA GLU A 54 1.79 6.05 0.54
C GLU A 54 3.03 5.17 0.60
N ILE A 55 3.71 5.05 -0.54
CA ILE A 55 5.01 4.39 -0.66
C ILE A 55 6.00 5.44 -1.14
N SER A 56 7.09 5.60 -0.41
CA SER A 56 8.18 6.54 -0.72
C SER A 56 9.51 5.80 -0.78
N ILE A 57 10.24 5.96 -1.89
CA ILE A 57 11.61 5.48 -2.04
C ILE A 57 12.55 6.64 -1.76
N ARG A 58 13.42 6.47 -0.78
CA ARG A 58 14.38 7.51 -0.34
C ARG A 58 15.80 6.99 -0.39
N LEU A 59 16.76 7.90 -0.54
CA LEU A 59 18.18 7.64 -0.32
C LEU A 59 18.50 7.68 1.19
N GLU A 60 19.71 7.24 1.54
CA GLU A 60 20.22 7.30 2.91
C GLU A 60 20.26 8.72 3.49
N ASP A 61 20.54 9.72 2.66
CA ASP A 61 20.51 11.13 3.04
C ASP A 61 19.08 11.70 3.23
N GLY A 62 18.05 10.87 3.02
CA GLY A 62 16.65 11.22 3.14
C GLY A 62 16.03 11.81 1.87
N THR A 63 16.80 12.00 0.79
CA THR A 63 16.30 12.50 -0.49
C THR A 63 15.27 11.54 -1.06
N GLN A 64 14.06 12.04 -1.32
CA GLN A 64 13.00 11.25 -1.95
C GLN A 64 13.26 11.11 -3.45
N MET A 65 13.36 9.88 -3.92
CA MET A 65 13.56 9.56 -5.34
C MET A 65 12.23 9.34 -6.06
N LEU A 66 11.41 8.44 -5.53
CA LEU A 66 10.13 8.05 -6.11
C LEU A 66 9.05 8.02 -5.03
N ARG A 67 7.80 8.22 -5.45
CA ARG A 67 6.63 8.14 -4.59
C ARG A 67 5.45 7.58 -5.36
N SER A 68 4.65 6.77 -4.68
CA SER A 68 3.37 6.27 -5.17
C SER A 68 2.35 6.25 -4.05
N VAL A 69 1.08 6.24 -4.41
CA VAL A 69 -0.03 6.05 -3.46
C VAL A 69 -0.94 4.98 -4.04
N VAL A 70 -1.27 3.99 -3.21
CA VAL A 70 -2.32 3.03 -3.50
C VAL A 70 -3.52 3.41 -2.65
N SER A 71 -4.69 3.57 -3.27
CA SER A 71 -5.94 3.86 -2.59
C SER A 71 -6.99 2.86 -3.04
N VAL A 72 -7.71 2.30 -2.08
CA VAL A 72 -8.81 1.37 -2.29
C VAL A 72 -10.06 1.93 -1.62
N SER A 73 -11.17 1.89 -2.34
CA SER A 73 -12.49 2.21 -1.82
C SER A 73 -13.44 1.09 -2.18
N VAL A 74 -14.18 0.59 -1.18
CA VAL A 74 -15.10 -0.53 -1.33
C VAL A 74 -16.50 -0.10 -0.95
N ALA A 75 -17.43 -0.26 -1.89
CA ALA A 75 -18.84 -0.06 -1.66
C ALA A 75 -19.51 -1.39 -1.27
N ARG A 76 -20.30 -1.39 -0.21
CA ARG A 76 -21.14 -2.54 0.13
C ARG A 76 -22.26 -2.65 -0.89
N LEU A 77 -22.33 -3.80 -1.56
CA LEU A 77 -23.51 -4.16 -2.33
C LEU A 77 -24.63 -4.52 -1.35
N LEU A 78 -25.85 -4.08 -1.63
CA LEU A 78 -27.02 -4.59 -0.92
C LEU A 78 -27.04 -6.12 -1.09
N PRO A 79 -27.39 -6.89 -0.03
CA PRO A 79 -27.57 -8.32 -0.18
C PRO A 79 -28.57 -8.57 -1.30
N ASN A 80 -28.22 -9.46 -2.21
CA ASN A 80 -29.06 -9.81 -3.34
C ASN A 80 -30.35 -10.43 -2.77
N VAL A 81 -31.42 -9.65 -2.69
CA VAL A 81 -32.73 -10.12 -2.22
C VAL A 81 -33.36 -10.93 -3.36
N ILE A 82 -32.77 -12.08 -3.66
CA ILE A 82 -33.39 -13.08 -4.53
C ILE A 82 -34.16 -14.01 -3.59
N GLY A 83 -35.46 -13.79 -3.49
CA GLY A 83 -36.40 -14.74 -2.89
C GLY A 83 -36.85 -14.40 -1.47
N ALA A 84 -37.68 -13.36 -1.33
CA ALA A 84 -38.73 -13.36 -0.31
C ALA A 84 -40.09 -13.28 -1.03
N GLU A 85 -40.33 -14.25 -1.91
CA GLU A 85 -41.68 -14.58 -2.34
C GLU A 85 -42.06 -15.88 -1.61
N HIS A 86 -42.91 -15.73 -0.59
CA HIS A 86 -44.14 -16.51 -0.33
C HIS A 86 -44.61 -16.30 1.11
#